data_AF-A0A0F9R4B9-F1
#
_entry.id   AF-A0A0F9R4B9-F1
#
_cell.length_a   1.000
_cell.length_b   1.000
_cell.length_c   1.000
_cell.angle_alpha   90.00
_cell.angle_beta   90.00
_cell.angle_gamma   90.00
#
_symmetry.space_group_name_H-M   'P 1'
#
loop_
_entity.id
_entity.type
_entity.pdbx_description
1 polymer ?
#
loop_
_entity_poly.entity_id
_entity_poly.type
_entity_poly.pdbx_seq_one_letter_code
_entity_poly.pdbx_strand_id
1 'polypeptide(L)'
;MEKQLTIRDRAVNIQNFLNSRKGAFAELMPKHMTPEKLVKGILAAATRNPRILECTQQSILNCAIVSASMGLDIGRPRGGAYMAPFRNNKAPGRPYEATLIPDYRGLMDLAYRSGRVLSIEARAVYSNDVFDWAYGSDSHVTHKPALKDRGELLAVYGVAHIRDARPAMYVMGLDEVDEHRARSRASKDGPWVTDYVPMALKTVVKSLVNWLPQSQDDLLERAAEYDSRQDRGEGVADLFDVIEVEVEKVETRSEDAKDALRANQEGVKGADDTKSENDGDLSTEQAAGDALPAQDTPSPGPGEPAAPPEPKKSGNGRRKKAESPKDGLPANPTAEAPLYSGFSMQGQALMQELEDTADLGVFWEINMERKNSLSEPERNAIDQRSDEIEEQGNA
;
A
#
# COMPACT_ATOMS: atom_id res chain seq x y z
N MET A 1 -33.50 -15.94 -12.63
CA MET A 1 -32.22 -15.98 -11.91
C MET A 1 -31.28 -15.03 -12.62
N GLU A 2 -31.00 -13.86 -12.04
CA GLU A 2 -29.92 -13.01 -12.55
C GLU A 2 -28.60 -13.78 -12.45
N LYS A 3 -27.89 -13.88 -13.57
CA LYS A 3 -26.60 -14.56 -13.64
C LYS A 3 -25.61 -13.71 -12.84
N GLN A 4 -25.14 -14.21 -11.69
CA GLN A 4 -24.12 -13.51 -10.92
C GLN A 4 -22.85 -13.35 -11.78
N LEU A 5 -22.47 -12.09 -12.04
CA LEU A 5 -21.26 -11.76 -12.78
C LEU A 5 -20.03 -12.26 -12.02
N THR A 6 -19.14 -12.97 -12.71
CA THR A 6 -17.85 -13.39 -12.14
C THR A 6 -16.96 -12.19 -11.85
N ILE A 7 -15.95 -12.34 -10.99
CA ILE A 7 -14.95 -11.29 -10.70
C ILE A 7 -14.30 -10.78 -12.00
N ARG A 8 -14.01 -11.68 -12.94
CA ARG A 8 -13.46 -11.35 -14.24
C ARG A 8 -14.43 -10.50 -15.08
N ASP A 9 -15.70 -10.87 -15.12
CA ASP A 9 -16.73 -10.12 -15.86
C ASP A 9 -16.92 -8.71 -15.29
N ARG A 10 -16.90 -8.57 -13.95
CA ARG A 10 -16.98 -7.27 -13.28
C ARG A 10 -15.79 -6.38 -13.62
N ALA A 11 -14.58 -6.94 -13.61
CA ALA A 11 -13.37 -6.20 -13.98
C ALA A 11 -13.42 -5.72 -15.44
N VAL A 12 -13.86 -6.57 -16.38
CA VAL A 12 -14.03 -6.19 -17.79
C VAL A 12 -15.09 -5.11 -17.95
N ASN A 13 -16.23 -5.22 -17.24
CA ASN A 13 -17.29 -4.22 -17.29
C ASN A 13 -16.81 -2.85 -16.77
N ILE A 14 -16.11 -2.82 -15.64
CA ILE A 14 -15.53 -1.59 -15.09
C ILE A 14 -14.48 -1.01 -16.04
N GLN A 15 -13.61 -1.85 -16.61
CA GLN A 15 -12.62 -1.42 -17.58
C GLN A 15 -13.26 -0.76 -18.80
N ASN A 16 -14.30 -1.38 -19.39
CA ASN A 16 -15.02 -0.82 -20.54
C ASN A 16 -15.73 0.49 -20.19
N PHE A 17 -16.37 0.54 -19.02
CA PHE A 17 -17.04 1.72 -18.50
C PHE A 17 -16.10 2.92 -18.28
N LEU A 18 -14.89 2.68 -17.78
CA LEU A 18 -13.87 3.71 -17.62
C LEU A 18 -13.21 4.08 -18.95
N ASN A 19 -12.98 3.11 -19.84
CA ASN A 19 -12.41 3.36 -21.17
C ASN A 19 -13.30 4.26 -22.02
N SER A 20 -14.62 4.14 -21.92
CA SER A 20 -15.56 4.99 -22.67
C SER A 20 -15.56 6.45 -22.17
N ARG A 21 -14.89 6.76 -21.07
CA ARG A 21 -14.85 8.10 -20.44
C ARG A 21 -13.45 8.71 -20.40
N LYS A 22 -12.50 8.15 -21.14
CA LYS A 22 -11.11 8.64 -21.18
C LYS A 22 -10.97 10.09 -21.63
N GLY A 23 -11.87 10.58 -22.48
CA GLY A 23 -11.87 11.99 -22.91
C GLY A 23 -11.96 12.94 -21.72
N ALA A 24 -12.97 12.73 -20.86
CA ALA A 24 -13.14 13.52 -19.63
C ALA A 24 -11.94 13.43 -18.68
N PHE A 25 -11.31 12.25 -18.59
CA PHE A 25 -10.08 12.08 -17.80
C PHE A 25 -8.91 12.89 -18.38
N ALA A 26 -8.75 12.92 -19.70
CA ALA A 26 -7.65 13.62 -20.35
C ALA A 26 -7.73 15.14 -20.16
N GLU A 27 -8.93 15.70 -20.10
CA GLU A 27 -9.15 17.14 -19.90
C GLU A 27 -8.78 17.60 -18.48
N LEU A 28 -8.94 16.73 -17.48
CA LEU A 28 -8.66 17.03 -16.08
C LEU A 28 -7.21 16.73 -15.66
N MET A 29 -6.51 15.87 -16.42
CA MET A 29 -5.20 15.37 -16.04
C MET A 29 -4.07 16.36 -16.34
N PRO A 30 -3.05 16.43 -15.47
CA PRO A 30 -1.77 17.03 -15.81
C PRO A 30 -1.08 16.33 -16.99
N LYS A 31 -0.28 17.09 -17.75
CA LYS A 31 0.36 16.63 -19.00
C LYS A 31 1.23 15.36 -18.88
N HIS A 32 1.76 15.05 -17.70
CA HIS A 32 2.60 13.87 -17.46
C HIS A 32 1.81 12.59 -17.19
N MET A 33 0.49 12.68 -17.09
CA MET A 33 -0.41 11.57 -16.78
C MET A 33 -1.22 11.17 -18.02
N THR A 34 -1.66 9.91 -18.09
CA THR A 34 -2.50 9.44 -19.21
C THR A 34 -3.72 8.66 -18.70
N PRO A 35 -4.89 8.78 -19.36
CA PRO A 35 -6.08 8.03 -18.98
C PRO A 35 -5.86 6.51 -18.95
N GLU A 36 -5.04 5.97 -19.86
CA GLU A 36 -4.69 4.55 -19.90
C GLU A 36 -4.01 4.08 -18.62
N LYS A 37 -3.09 4.89 -18.09
CA LYS A 37 -2.36 4.58 -16.85
C LYS A 37 -3.30 4.63 -15.66
N LEU A 38 -4.22 5.61 -15.61
CA LEU A 38 -5.22 5.69 -14.56
C LEU A 38 -6.12 4.45 -14.53
N VAL A 39 -6.70 4.05 -15.67
CA VAL A 39 -7.58 2.88 -15.75
C VAL A 39 -6.83 1.61 -15.35
N LYS A 40 -5.60 1.41 -15.84
CA LYS A 40 -4.74 0.28 -15.42
C LYS A 40 -4.46 0.32 -13.92
N GLY A 41 -4.21 1.49 -13.36
CA GLY A 41 -4.00 1.70 -11.93
C GLY A 41 -5.21 1.31 -11.08
N ILE A 42 -6.42 1.70 -11.51
CA ILE A 42 -7.67 1.31 -10.86
C ILE A 42 -7.86 -0.21 -10.90
N LEU A 43 -7.62 -0.85 -12.04
CA LEU A 43 -7.69 -2.30 -12.16
C LEU A 43 -6.65 -3.00 -11.27
N ALA A 44 -5.42 -2.48 -11.20
CA ALA A 44 -4.39 -2.99 -10.30
C ALA A 44 -4.77 -2.82 -8.81
N ALA A 45 -5.45 -1.73 -8.45
CA ALA A 45 -6.02 -1.56 -7.12
C ALA A 45 -7.10 -2.62 -6.85
N ALA A 46 -7.99 -2.85 -7.81
CA ALA A 46 -9.04 -3.87 -7.72
C ALA A 46 -8.50 -5.30 -7.67
N THR A 47 -7.35 -5.60 -8.29
CA THR A 47 -6.68 -6.89 -8.14
C THR A 47 -6.18 -7.10 -6.71
N ARG A 48 -5.67 -6.05 -6.05
CA ARG A 48 -5.18 -6.12 -4.66
C ARG A 48 -6.32 -6.15 -3.64
N ASN A 49 -7.42 -5.45 -3.92
CA ASN A 49 -8.62 -5.47 -3.11
C ASN A 49 -9.86 -5.73 -4.01
N PRO A 50 -10.26 -7.01 -4.18
CA PRO A 50 -11.37 -7.39 -5.05
C PRO A 50 -12.71 -6.73 -4.70
N ARG A 51 -12.91 -6.26 -3.47
CA ARG A 51 -14.14 -5.55 -3.07
C ARG A 51 -14.34 -4.22 -3.80
N ILE A 52 -13.29 -3.66 -4.40
CA ILE A 52 -13.42 -2.50 -5.30
C ILE A 52 -14.35 -2.85 -6.48
N LEU A 53 -14.34 -4.10 -6.96
CA LEU A 53 -15.22 -4.56 -8.04
C LEU A 53 -16.68 -4.73 -7.61
N GLU A 54 -16.97 -4.68 -6.31
CA GLU A 54 -18.33 -4.64 -5.75
C GLU A 54 -18.83 -3.21 -5.55
N CYS A 55 -17.96 -2.21 -5.70
CA CYS A 55 -18.35 -0.82 -5.54
C CYS A 55 -19.23 -0.34 -6.69
N THR A 56 -20.08 0.66 -6.43
CA THR A 56 -20.90 1.27 -7.49
C THR A 56 -20.01 1.87 -8.58
N GLN A 57 -20.38 1.69 -9.85
CA GLN A 57 -19.63 2.24 -10.98
C GLN A 57 -19.45 3.77 -10.87
N GLN A 58 -20.46 4.46 -10.34
CA GLN A 58 -20.41 5.90 -10.10
C GLN A 58 -19.33 6.27 -9.07
N SER A 59 -19.22 5.55 -7.95
CA SER A 59 -18.18 5.83 -6.95
C SER A 59 -16.77 5.62 -7.48
N ILE A 60 -16.56 4.59 -8.32
CA ILE A 60 -15.28 4.33 -8.99
C ILE A 60 -14.95 5.46 -9.98
N LEU A 61 -15.94 5.92 -10.76
CA LEU A 61 -15.78 7.04 -11.68
C LEU A 61 -15.41 8.32 -10.93
N ASN A 62 -16.11 8.63 -9.84
CA ASN A 62 -15.82 9.80 -9.02
C ASN A 62 -14.38 9.74 -8.50
N CYS A 63 -13.92 8.60 -8.00
CA CYS A 63 -12.53 8.43 -7.59
C CYS A 63 -11.54 8.65 -8.74
N ALA A 64 -11.86 8.18 -9.95
CA ALA A 64 -11.03 8.37 -11.13
C ALA A 64 -10.91 9.85 -11.52
N ILE A 65 -12.04 10.58 -11.54
CA ILE A 65 -12.11 12.02 -11.82
C ILE A 65 -11.29 12.81 -10.80
N VAL A 66 -11.51 12.54 -9.51
CA VAL A 66 -10.83 13.23 -8.41
C VAL A 66 -9.32 12.94 -8.44
N SER A 67 -8.91 11.71 -8.72
CA SER A 67 -7.49 11.38 -8.84
C SER A 67 -6.83 12.07 -10.03
N ALA A 68 -7.55 12.15 -11.16
CA ALA A 68 -7.11 12.83 -12.37
C ALA A 68 -6.88 14.32 -12.14
N SER A 69 -7.84 15.02 -11.52
CA SER A 69 -7.77 16.46 -11.26
C SER A 69 -6.68 16.86 -10.25
N MET A 70 -6.31 15.96 -9.35
CA MET A 70 -5.22 16.16 -8.38
C MET A 70 -3.85 15.68 -8.90
N GLY A 71 -3.79 15.05 -10.08
CA GLY A 71 -2.53 14.51 -10.62
C GLY A 71 -1.93 13.38 -9.79
N LEU A 72 -2.77 12.64 -9.07
CA LEU A 72 -2.38 11.47 -8.29
C LEU A 72 -2.72 10.20 -9.08
N ASP A 73 -1.80 9.24 -9.07
CA ASP A 73 -2.07 7.93 -9.65
C ASP A 73 -2.74 7.02 -8.63
N ILE A 74 -3.73 6.24 -9.10
CA ILE A 74 -4.33 5.15 -8.34
C ILE A 74 -3.54 3.88 -8.59
N GLY A 75 -3.39 3.04 -7.57
CA GLY A 75 -2.92 1.68 -7.81
C GLY A 75 -1.41 1.47 -7.69
N ARG A 76 -0.64 2.54 -7.53
CA ARG A 76 0.81 2.41 -7.29
C ARG A 76 1.08 1.70 -5.95
N PRO A 77 2.07 0.79 -5.87
CA PRO A 77 2.44 0.14 -4.61
C PRO A 77 3.00 1.12 -3.55
N ARG A 78 3.64 2.22 -3.98
CA ARG A 78 4.18 3.27 -3.11
C ARG A 78 3.85 4.64 -3.72
N GLY A 79 3.05 5.45 -3.02
CA GLY A 79 2.67 6.80 -3.45
C GLY A 79 1.39 6.88 -4.28
N GLY A 80 0.93 8.11 -4.52
CA GLY A 80 -0.31 8.40 -5.24
C GLY A 80 -1.53 8.46 -4.32
N ALA A 81 -2.59 7.75 -4.69
CA ALA A 81 -3.81 7.62 -3.91
C ALA A 81 -4.30 6.16 -3.85
N TYR A 82 -5.02 5.84 -2.78
CA TYR A 82 -5.68 4.56 -2.58
C TYR A 82 -7.17 4.67 -2.90
N MET A 83 -7.73 3.60 -3.44
CA MET A 83 -9.17 3.44 -3.58
C MET A 83 -9.64 2.46 -2.51
N ALA A 84 -10.37 2.97 -1.51
CA ALA A 84 -10.86 2.18 -0.39
C ALA A 84 -12.36 1.90 -0.56
N PRO A 85 -12.79 0.63 -0.52
CA PRO A 85 -14.20 0.28 -0.55
C PRO A 85 -14.80 0.47 0.84
N PHE A 86 -15.86 1.28 0.93
CA PHE A 86 -16.61 1.49 2.16
C PHE A 86 -18.07 1.12 1.97
N ARG A 87 -18.64 0.46 2.98
CA ARG A 87 -20.06 0.15 2.97
C ARG A 87 -20.87 1.40 3.33
N ASN A 88 -21.79 1.79 2.47
CA ASN A 88 -22.72 2.89 2.74
C ASN A 88 -23.94 2.35 3.49
N ASN A 89 -23.94 2.45 4.81
CA ASN A 89 -25.04 1.93 5.65
C ASN A 89 -26.34 2.76 5.55
N LYS A 90 -26.30 3.94 4.94
CA LYS A 90 -27.44 4.86 4.81
C LYS A 90 -28.22 4.65 3.52
N ALA A 91 -27.57 4.15 2.46
CA ALA A 91 -28.21 3.90 1.18
C ALA A 91 -28.98 2.55 1.15
N PRO A 92 -30.10 2.47 0.40
CA PRO A 92 -30.84 1.22 0.23
C PRO A 92 -29.94 0.15 -0.40
N GLY A 93 -30.01 -1.08 0.11
CA GLY A 93 -29.14 -2.18 -0.32
C GLY A 93 -27.72 -2.16 0.28
N ARG A 94 -27.37 -1.12 1.07
CA ARG A 94 -26.07 -0.94 1.72
C ARG A 94 -24.88 -1.24 0.79
N PRO A 95 -24.81 -0.61 -0.40
CA PRO A 95 -23.80 -0.91 -1.40
C PRO A 95 -22.40 -0.55 -0.89
N TYR A 96 -21.39 -1.16 -1.50
CA TYR A 96 -20.03 -0.65 -1.38
C TYR A 96 -19.87 0.57 -2.29
N GLU A 97 -19.21 1.59 -1.77
CA GLU A 97 -18.81 2.79 -2.50
C GLU A 97 -17.30 2.94 -2.37
N ALA A 98 -16.65 3.20 -3.50
CA ALA A 98 -15.23 3.52 -3.53
C ALA A 98 -15.02 4.95 -3.06
N THR A 99 -14.05 5.15 -2.17
CA THR A 99 -13.57 6.47 -1.77
C THR A 99 -12.08 6.57 -2.06
N LEU A 100 -11.68 7.68 -2.68
CA LEU A 100 -10.28 7.98 -2.93
C LEU A 100 -9.67 8.55 -1.65
N ILE A 101 -8.53 8.02 -1.23
CA ILE A 101 -7.76 8.49 -0.08
C ILE A 101 -6.34 8.81 -0.57
N PRO A 102 -5.93 10.09 -0.60
CA PRO A 102 -4.55 10.45 -0.90
C PRO A 102 -3.57 9.77 0.04
N ASP A 103 -2.50 9.20 -0.51
CA ASP A 103 -1.39 8.70 0.30
C ASP A 103 -0.54 9.89 0.75
N TYR A 104 0.01 9.84 1.97
CA TYR A 104 0.94 10.87 2.44
C TYR A 104 2.16 10.97 1.52
N ARG A 105 2.59 9.84 0.93
CA ARG A 105 3.67 9.81 -0.06
C ARG A 105 3.25 10.44 -1.38
N GLY A 106 1.97 10.37 -1.75
CA GLY A 106 1.41 11.09 -2.89
C GLY A 106 1.43 12.60 -2.66
N LEU A 107 1.02 13.04 -1.46
CA LEU A 107 1.10 14.44 -1.05
C LEU A 107 2.56 14.95 -1.02
N MET A 108 3.49 14.16 -0.45
CA MET A 108 4.91 14.49 -0.48
C MET A 108 5.44 14.61 -1.92
N ASP A 109 5.06 13.69 -2.81
CA ASP A 109 5.48 13.71 -4.22
C ASP A 109 4.94 14.96 -4.94
N LEU A 110 3.68 15.32 -4.71
CA LEU A 110 3.12 16.59 -5.19
C LEU A 110 3.88 17.80 -4.64
N ALA A 111 4.25 17.78 -3.36
CA ALA A 111 5.06 18.83 -2.75
C ALA A 111 6.46 18.95 -3.37
N TYR A 112 7.12 17.83 -3.67
CA TYR A 112 8.42 17.84 -4.35
C TYR A 112 8.33 18.33 -5.80
N ARG A 113 7.25 17.99 -6.52
CA ARG A 113 7.02 18.47 -7.89
C ARG A 113 6.88 20.00 -7.97
N SER A 114 6.55 20.69 -6.88
CA SER A 114 6.55 22.15 -6.83
C SER A 114 7.92 22.77 -7.10
N GLY A 115 9.01 22.01 -6.90
CA GLY A 115 10.39 22.50 -6.97
C GLY A 115 10.78 23.46 -5.83
N ARG A 116 9.85 23.83 -4.94
CA ARG A 116 10.07 24.70 -3.79
C ARG A 116 10.40 23.93 -2.52
N VAL A 117 9.83 22.74 -2.36
CA VAL A 117 10.10 21.87 -1.22
C VAL A 117 11.34 21.03 -1.51
N LEU A 118 12.35 21.14 -0.63
CA LEU A 118 13.65 20.47 -0.76
C LEU A 118 13.66 19.12 -0.04
N SER A 119 13.07 19.04 1.15
CA SER A 119 12.95 17.80 1.92
C SER A 119 11.75 17.88 2.85
N ILE A 120 11.16 16.72 3.15
CA ILE A 120 10.12 16.54 4.16
C ILE A 120 10.55 15.36 5.05
N GLU A 121 10.61 15.60 6.35
CA GLU A 121 10.97 14.61 7.35
C GLU A 121 9.94 14.57 8.46
N ALA A 122 9.71 13.37 9.01
CA ALA A 122 8.92 13.21 10.23
C ALA A 122 9.65 12.28 11.20
N ARG A 123 9.56 12.59 12.49
CA ARG A 123 10.23 11.86 13.57
C ARG A 123 9.34 11.76 14.80
N ALA A 124 9.50 10.65 15.51
CA ALA A 124 8.88 10.41 16.81
C ALA A 124 9.83 10.83 17.92
N VAL A 125 9.30 11.48 18.94
CA VAL A 125 9.99 11.99 20.12
C VAL A 125 9.55 11.17 21.32
N TYR A 126 10.53 10.73 22.11
CA TYR A 126 10.30 9.90 23.29
C TYR A 126 10.86 10.59 24.54
N SER A 127 10.45 10.11 25.71
CA SER A 127 10.71 10.75 27.01
C SER A 127 12.18 10.99 27.34
N ASN A 128 13.08 10.15 26.83
CA ASN A 128 14.52 10.24 27.09
C ASN A 128 15.30 10.92 25.95
N ASP A 129 14.60 11.41 24.91
CA ASP A 129 15.22 12.21 23.86
C ASP A 129 15.43 13.66 24.35
N VAL A 130 16.46 14.33 23.82
CA VAL A 130 16.56 15.78 23.99
C VAL A 130 15.71 16.43 22.90
N PHE A 131 14.61 17.06 23.32
CA PHE A 131 13.67 17.71 22.41
C PHE A 131 13.33 19.12 22.89
N ASP A 132 13.56 20.10 22.03
CA ASP A 132 13.24 21.50 22.25
C ASP A 132 12.64 22.08 20.97
N TRP A 133 11.55 22.81 21.10
CA TRP A 133 10.86 23.38 19.95
C TRP A 133 10.08 24.64 20.33
N ALA A 134 9.95 25.54 19.37
CA ALA A 134 9.12 26.72 19.51
C ALA A 134 8.47 27.08 18.18
N TYR A 135 7.23 27.57 18.24
CA TYR A 135 6.63 28.35 17.16
C TYR A 135 6.89 29.85 17.37
N GLY A 136 6.59 30.65 16.35
CA GLY A 136 6.69 32.12 16.41
C GLY A 136 7.86 32.65 15.58
N SER A 137 8.34 33.85 15.94
CA SER A 137 9.34 34.60 15.18
C SER A 137 10.68 33.87 15.01
N ASP A 138 11.03 33.06 16.01
CA ASP A 138 12.24 32.24 16.06
C ASP A 138 11.88 30.75 16.14
N SER A 139 11.05 30.32 15.17
CA SER A 139 10.58 28.94 15.07
C SER A 139 11.74 27.96 14.87
N HIS A 140 11.81 26.91 15.68
CA HIS A 140 12.84 25.88 15.57
C HIS A 140 12.36 24.53 16.12
N VAL A 141 13.05 23.47 15.69
CA VAL A 141 12.97 22.13 16.27
C VAL A 141 14.39 21.61 16.46
N THR A 142 14.76 21.30 17.70
CA THR A 142 15.99 20.62 18.05
C THR A 142 15.63 19.25 18.61
N HIS A 143 16.07 18.19 17.93
CA HIS A 143 15.84 16.82 18.37
C HIS A 143 17.13 16.02 18.33
N LYS A 144 17.55 15.48 19.48
CA LYS A 144 18.66 14.53 19.60
C LYS A 144 18.13 13.24 20.23
N PRO A 145 17.82 12.22 19.41
CA PRO A 145 17.32 10.95 19.91
C PRO A 145 18.34 10.27 20.83
N ALA A 146 17.86 9.64 21.91
CA ALA A 146 18.67 8.69 22.64
C ALA A 146 18.95 7.46 21.77
N LEU A 147 20.18 6.94 21.81
CA LEU A 147 20.58 5.76 21.01
C LEU A 147 19.93 4.46 21.50
N LYS A 148 19.60 4.39 22.79
CA LYS A 148 18.98 3.25 23.46
C LYS A 148 18.00 3.76 24.50
N ASP A 149 17.05 2.90 24.88
CA ASP A 149 16.11 3.14 25.98
C ASP A 149 15.43 4.51 25.87
N ARG A 150 14.85 4.79 24.69
CA ARG A 150 14.24 6.09 24.36
C ARG A 150 13.04 6.45 25.26
N GLY A 151 12.43 5.44 25.90
CA GLY A 151 11.31 5.61 26.81
C GLY A 151 9.96 5.62 26.10
N GLU A 152 8.99 6.31 26.69
CA GLU A 152 7.62 6.40 26.17
C GLU A 152 7.52 7.44 25.06
N LEU A 153 6.63 7.22 24.09
CA LEU A 153 6.36 8.18 23.02
C LEU A 153 5.68 9.43 23.64
N LEU A 154 6.15 10.62 23.29
CA LEU A 154 5.57 11.88 23.81
C LEU A 154 4.93 12.72 22.70
N ALA A 155 5.54 12.74 21.53
CA ALA A 155 5.12 13.58 20.43
C ALA A 155 5.63 13.03 19.09
N VAL A 156 5.05 13.52 18.02
CA VAL A 156 5.60 13.39 16.67
C VAL A 156 5.73 14.76 16.06
N TYR A 157 6.72 14.95 15.19
CA TYR A 157 6.84 16.19 14.44
C TYR A 157 7.19 15.93 12.98
N GLY A 158 6.83 16.88 12.14
CA GLY A 158 7.26 16.99 10.76
C GLY A 158 8.01 18.30 10.53
N VAL A 159 9.04 18.27 9.68
CA VAL A 159 9.76 19.45 9.19
C VAL A 159 9.88 19.36 7.68
N ALA A 160 9.59 20.45 6.99
CA ALA A 160 9.83 20.60 5.56
C ALA A 160 10.78 21.76 5.29
N HIS A 161 11.86 21.49 4.57
CA HIS A 161 12.78 22.51 4.11
C HIS A 161 12.27 23.09 2.80
N ILE A 162 12.08 24.40 2.78
CA ILE A 162 11.55 25.13 1.62
C ILE A 162 12.65 26.05 1.11
N ARG A 163 12.82 26.08 -0.22
CA ARG A 163 13.78 26.97 -0.88
C ARG A 163 13.41 28.42 -0.62
N ASP A 164 14.39 29.21 -0.21
CA ASP A 164 14.27 30.66 0.04
C ASP A 164 13.20 31.04 1.07
N ALA A 165 12.83 30.12 1.97
CA ALA A 165 11.88 30.36 3.05
C ALA A 165 12.30 29.66 4.34
N ARG A 166 11.71 30.06 5.47
CA ARG A 166 11.88 29.34 6.74
C ARG A 166 11.28 27.93 6.61
N PRO A 167 11.87 26.91 7.27
CA PRO A 167 11.27 25.58 7.30
C PRO A 167 9.85 25.63 7.85
N ALA A 168 8.93 24.90 7.21
CA ALA A 168 7.64 24.63 7.81
C ALA A 168 7.81 23.50 8.83
N MET A 169 7.19 23.63 9.99
CA MET A 169 7.24 22.63 11.05
C MET A 169 5.84 22.42 11.63
N TYR A 170 5.56 21.19 12.02
CA TYR A 170 4.32 20.83 12.72
C TYR A 170 4.66 19.80 13.78
N VAL A 171 4.28 20.05 15.02
CA VAL A 171 4.51 19.18 16.18
C VAL A 171 3.15 18.81 16.75
N MET A 172 2.91 17.51 16.93
CA MET A 172 1.71 16.96 17.55
C MET A 172 2.09 16.24 18.85
N GLY A 173 1.42 16.61 19.94
CA GLY A 173 1.40 15.78 21.15
C GLY A 173 0.57 14.52 20.93
N LEU A 174 0.70 13.54 21.82
CA LEU A 174 -0.09 12.30 21.73
C LEU A 174 -1.60 12.55 21.73
N ASP A 175 -2.09 13.49 22.53
CA ASP A 175 -3.51 13.81 22.62
C ASP A 175 -4.07 14.24 21.25
N GLU A 176 -3.34 15.09 20.52
CA GLU A 176 -3.72 15.51 19.17
C GLU A 176 -3.67 14.35 18.17
N VAL A 177 -2.66 13.48 18.26
CA VAL A 177 -2.60 12.26 17.43
C VAL A 177 -3.80 11.36 17.69
N ASP A 178 -4.21 11.22 18.95
CA ASP A 178 -5.35 10.40 19.34
C ASP A 178 -6.69 11.01 18.90
N GLU A 179 -6.81 12.34 18.85
CA GLU A 179 -7.95 13.02 18.23
C GLU A 179 -8.05 12.75 16.71
N HIS A 180 -6.91 12.68 16.01
CA HIS A 180 -6.87 12.24 14.62
C HIS A 180 -7.23 10.76 14.48
N ARG A 181 -6.70 9.90 15.36
CA ARG A 181 -7.04 8.48 15.40
C ARG A 181 -8.53 8.28 15.60
N ALA A 182 -9.16 8.99 16.53
CA ALA A 182 -10.58 8.83 16.87
C ALA A 182 -11.53 9.10 15.68
N ARG A 183 -11.14 9.99 14.76
CA ARG A 183 -11.89 10.29 13.52
C ARG A 183 -11.73 9.21 12.44
N SER A 184 -10.67 8.40 12.51
CA SER A 184 -10.45 7.30 11.57
C SER A 184 -11.46 6.17 11.80
N ARG A 185 -12.00 5.61 10.72
CA ARG A 185 -12.83 4.40 10.77
C ARG A 185 -12.08 3.17 11.25
N ALA A 186 -10.75 3.19 11.16
CA ALA A 186 -9.85 2.16 11.66
C ALA A 186 -9.23 2.57 13.01
N SER A 187 -9.91 3.38 13.83
CA SER A 187 -9.39 3.84 15.11
C SER A 187 -9.13 2.70 16.10
N LYS A 188 -10.01 1.69 16.08
CA LYS A 188 -9.99 0.54 17.00
C LYS A 188 -9.38 -0.73 16.40
N ASP A 189 -9.04 -0.72 15.11
CA ASP A 189 -8.61 -1.90 14.37
C ASP A 189 -7.44 -1.57 13.42
N GLY A 190 -6.68 -2.58 13.02
CA GLY A 190 -5.65 -2.45 11.99
C GLY A 190 -4.46 -1.56 12.41
N PRO A 191 -3.87 -0.79 11.47
CA PRO A 191 -2.58 -0.11 11.69
C PRO A 191 -2.51 0.86 12.86
N TRP A 192 -3.64 1.41 13.32
CA TRP A 192 -3.65 2.27 14.51
C TRP A 192 -3.42 1.50 15.82
N VAL A 193 -3.65 0.19 15.82
CA VAL A 193 -3.38 -0.71 16.95
C VAL A 193 -2.02 -1.38 16.80
N THR A 194 -1.69 -1.89 15.61
CA THR A 194 -0.43 -2.63 15.38
C THR A 194 0.77 -1.72 15.18
N ASP A 195 0.58 -0.56 14.56
CA ASP A 195 1.65 0.31 14.05
C ASP A 195 1.38 1.80 14.37
N TYR A 196 1.10 2.09 15.64
CA TYR A 196 0.72 3.44 16.11
C TYR A 196 1.72 4.53 15.68
N VAL A 197 3.01 4.32 15.90
CA VAL A 197 4.06 5.33 15.57
C VAL A 197 4.07 5.65 14.07
N PRO A 198 4.15 4.68 13.14
CA PRO A 198 3.99 4.96 11.71
C PRO A 198 2.72 5.73 11.35
N MET A 199 1.59 5.45 12.02
CA MET A 199 0.33 6.16 11.79
C MET A 199 0.37 7.60 12.30
N ALA A 200 0.97 7.83 13.47
CA ALA A 200 1.21 9.18 13.99
C ALA A 200 2.12 9.98 13.05
N LEU A 201 3.21 9.37 12.55
CA LEU A 201 4.12 10.01 11.59
C LEU A 201 3.45 10.32 10.26
N LYS A 202 2.57 9.43 9.77
CA LYS A 202 1.76 9.72 8.58
C LYS A 202 0.86 10.95 8.82
N THR A 203 0.22 11.01 9.99
CA THR A 203 -0.73 12.06 10.34
C THR A 203 -0.06 13.44 10.45
N VAL A 204 1.11 13.51 11.07
CA VAL A 204 1.84 14.78 11.17
C VAL A 204 2.34 15.28 9.81
N VAL A 205 2.70 14.37 8.89
CA VAL A 205 3.05 14.73 7.52
C VAL A 205 1.86 15.34 6.78
N LYS A 206 0.68 14.71 6.87
CA LYS A 206 -0.55 15.24 6.22
C LYS A 206 -0.85 16.66 6.72
N SER A 207 -0.71 16.88 8.02
CA SER A 207 -0.95 18.19 8.64
C SER A 207 0.12 19.21 8.26
N LEU A 208 1.38 18.80 8.15
CA LEU A 208 2.48 19.64 7.68
C LEU A 208 2.27 20.10 6.23
N VAL A 209 1.72 19.25 5.36
CA VAL A 209 1.50 19.56 3.94
C VAL A 209 0.61 20.80 3.76
N ASN A 210 -0.33 21.06 4.66
CA ASN A 210 -1.19 22.24 4.64
C ASN A 210 -0.40 23.57 4.79
N TRP A 211 0.84 23.52 5.28
CA TRP A 211 1.71 24.69 5.48
C TRP A 211 2.75 24.86 4.36
N LEU A 212 2.79 23.94 3.39
CA LEU A 212 3.78 23.98 2.32
C LEU A 212 3.39 24.98 1.24
N PRO A 213 4.37 25.62 0.58
CA PRO A 213 4.09 26.47 -0.55
C PRO A 213 3.45 25.67 -1.67
N GLN A 214 2.30 26.14 -2.12
CA GLN A 214 1.60 25.56 -3.26
C GLN A 214 2.33 25.92 -4.56
N SER A 215 2.31 25.00 -5.53
CA SER A 215 2.80 25.26 -6.89
C SER A 215 1.77 26.06 -7.70
N GLN A 216 2.17 26.59 -8.85
CA GLN A 216 1.23 27.26 -9.77
C GLN A 216 0.13 26.33 -10.30
N ASP A 217 0.35 25.01 -10.26
CA ASP A 217 -0.56 24.01 -10.80
C ASP A 217 -1.64 23.57 -9.79
N ASP A 218 -1.68 24.12 -8.57
CA ASP A 218 -2.73 23.93 -7.55
C ASP A 218 -3.00 22.47 -7.12
N LEU A 219 -2.23 21.50 -7.62
CA LEU A 219 -2.48 20.07 -7.41
C LEU A 219 -2.31 19.64 -5.95
N LEU A 220 -1.28 20.17 -5.27
CA LEU A 220 -1.02 19.88 -3.87
C LEU A 220 -2.12 20.46 -2.98
N GLU A 221 -2.57 21.68 -3.26
CA GLU A 221 -3.63 22.36 -2.52
C GLU A 221 -4.94 21.60 -2.64
N ARG A 222 -5.36 21.25 -3.87
CA ARG A 222 -6.55 20.42 -4.10
C ARG A 222 -6.47 19.08 -3.36
N ALA A 223 -5.31 18.42 -3.40
CA ALA A 223 -5.13 17.14 -2.74
C ALA A 223 -5.15 17.24 -1.20
N ALA A 224 -4.52 18.28 -0.65
CA ALA A 224 -4.47 18.53 0.78
C ALA A 224 -5.83 18.97 1.33
N GLU A 225 -6.56 19.81 0.60
CA GLU A 225 -7.90 20.25 0.98
C GLU A 225 -8.91 19.12 0.85
N TYR A 226 -8.87 18.33 -0.24
CA TYR A 226 -9.70 17.15 -0.40
C TYR A 226 -9.52 16.19 0.78
N ASP A 227 -8.27 15.90 1.13
CA ASP A 227 -7.94 15.01 2.25
C ASP A 227 -8.39 15.58 3.60
N SER A 228 -8.17 16.88 3.83
CA SER A 228 -8.61 17.57 5.06
C SER A 228 -10.14 17.61 5.20
N ARG A 229 -10.89 17.74 4.10
CA ARG A 229 -12.36 17.66 4.10
C ARG A 229 -12.86 16.25 4.35
N GLN A 230 -12.22 15.24 3.76
CA GLN A 230 -12.54 13.84 4.04
C GLN A 230 -12.35 13.50 5.53
N ASP A 231 -11.25 13.97 6.13
CA ASP A 231 -10.98 13.76 7.56
C ASP A 231 -12.00 14.49 8.47
N ARG A 232 -12.64 15.57 7.99
CA ARG A 232 -13.74 16.29 8.68
C ARG A 232 -15.14 15.74 8.35
N GLY A 233 -15.26 14.81 7.41
CA GLY A 233 -16.55 14.32 6.91
C GLY A 233 -17.34 15.36 6.10
N GLU A 234 -16.65 16.36 5.55
CA GLU A 234 -17.22 17.42 4.73
C GLU A 234 -17.40 16.95 3.27
N GLY A 235 -18.33 17.61 2.56
CA GLY A 235 -18.51 17.40 1.13
C GLY A 235 -17.30 17.85 0.32
N VAL A 236 -17.00 17.12 -0.75
CA VAL A 236 -15.87 17.37 -1.66
C VAL A 236 -16.32 17.66 -3.10
N ALA A 237 -17.63 17.81 -3.32
CA ALA A 237 -18.21 17.93 -4.66
C ALA A 237 -17.89 19.28 -5.33
N ASP A 238 -17.70 20.34 -4.53
CA ASP A 238 -17.36 21.69 -4.96
C ASP A 238 -15.86 21.90 -5.21
N LEU A 239 -15.01 20.96 -4.74
CA LEU A 239 -13.56 21.02 -4.97
C LEU A 239 -13.16 20.71 -6.42
N PHE A 240 -14.06 20.11 -7.19
CA PHE A 240 -13.81 19.73 -8.55
C PHE A 240 -14.91 20.32 -9.41
N ASP A 241 -14.53 21.10 -10.42
CA ASP A 241 -15.45 21.50 -11.48
C ASP A 241 -15.99 20.21 -12.11
N VAL A 242 -17.22 19.87 -11.76
CA VAL A 242 -17.89 18.67 -12.27
C VAL A 242 -18.07 18.89 -13.76
N ILE A 243 -17.18 18.32 -14.56
CA ILE A 243 -17.49 18.09 -15.97
C ILE A 243 -18.69 17.15 -15.96
N GLU A 244 -19.86 17.66 -16.35
CA GLU A 244 -20.99 16.82 -16.72
C GLU A 244 -20.50 15.95 -17.88
N VAL A 245 -20.11 14.72 -17.57
CA VAL A 245 -19.71 13.76 -18.59
C VAL A 245 -20.99 13.40 -19.34
N GLU A 246 -21.23 14.07 -20.46
CA GLU A 246 -22.26 13.66 -21.42
C GLU A 246 -21.95 12.23 -21.82
N VAL A 247 -22.81 11.31 -21.38
CA VAL A 247 -22.72 9.92 -21.78
C VAL A 247 -23.24 9.85 -23.19
N GLU A 248 -22.35 9.92 -24.19
CA GLU A 248 -22.70 9.42 -25.51
C GLU A 248 -23.16 7.97 -25.33
N LYS A 249 -24.44 7.73 -25.65
CA LYS A 249 -25.00 6.37 -25.73
C LYS A 249 -24.19 5.62 -26.78
N VAL A 250 -23.19 4.88 -26.33
CA VAL A 250 -22.61 3.81 -27.13
C VAL A 250 -23.70 2.77 -27.26
N GLU A 251 -24.45 2.81 -28.36
CA GLU A 251 -25.28 1.70 -28.79
C GLU A 251 -24.35 0.50 -28.98
N THR A 252 -24.26 -0.34 -27.96
CA THR A 252 -23.59 -1.63 -28.08
C THR A 252 -24.38 -2.43 -29.11
N ARG A 253 -23.89 -2.49 -30.36
CA ARG A 253 -24.28 -3.49 -31.34
C ARG A 253 -24.02 -4.86 -30.74
N SER A 254 -25.06 -5.43 -30.14
CA SER A 254 -25.05 -6.69 -29.39
C SER A 254 -24.93 -7.94 -30.27
N GLU A 255 -24.44 -7.80 -31.49
CA GLU A 255 -24.39 -8.86 -32.50
C GLU A 255 -22.97 -9.43 -32.62
N ASP A 256 -21.92 -8.60 -32.57
CA ASP A 256 -20.53 -9.06 -32.76
C ASP A 256 -20.01 -9.95 -31.61
N ALA A 257 -20.51 -9.75 -30.39
CA ALA A 257 -20.13 -10.56 -29.23
C ALA A 257 -20.80 -11.96 -29.22
N LYS A 258 -21.91 -12.13 -29.94
CA LYS A 258 -22.58 -13.44 -30.07
C LYS A 258 -21.93 -14.30 -31.15
N ASP A 259 -21.39 -13.67 -32.19
CA ASP A 259 -20.69 -14.38 -33.28
C ASP A 259 -19.31 -14.88 -32.86
N ALA A 260 -18.57 -14.12 -32.03
CA ALA A 260 -17.30 -14.57 -31.47
C ALA A 260 -17.45 -15.75 -30.49
N LEU A 261 -18.61 -15.89 -29.83
CA LEU A 261 -18.89 -17.01 -28.91
C LEU A 261 -19.39 -18.27 -29.65
N ARG A 262 -20.05 -18.11 -30.80
CA ARG A 262 -20.46 -19.21 -31.67
C ARG A 262 -19.28 -19.85 -32.40
N ALA A 263 -18.33 -19.03 -32.89
CA ALA A 263 -17.14 -19.52 -33.60
C ALA A 263 -16.24 -20.43 -32.74
N ASN A 264 -16.23 -20.25 -31.42
CA ASN A 264 -15.43 -21.07 -30.49
C ASN A 264 -16.10 -22.38 -30.05
N GLN A 265 -17.40 -22.58 -30.35
CA GLN A 265 -18.11 -23.83 -30.02
C GLN A 265 -18.17 -24.82 -31.19
N GLU A 266 -17.90 -24.39 -32.42
CA GLU A 266 -17.94 -25.25 -33.61
C GLU A 266 -16.57 -25.84 -34.01
N GLY A 267 -15.47 -25.47 -33.33
CA GLY A 267 -14.12 -25.95 -33.62
C GLY A 267 -13.69 -27.25 -32.92
N VAL A 268 -14.53 -27.86 -32.08
CA VAL A 268 -14.16 -29.06 -31.29
C VAL A 268 -15.10 -30.23 -31.59
N LYS A 269 -15.18 -30.64 -32.86
CA LYS A 269 -15.60 -32.00 -33.25
C LYS A 269 -14.95 -32.40 -34.57
N GLY A 270 -13.90 -33.23 -34.48
CA GLY A 270 -13.45 -34.06 -35.60
C GLY A 270 -11.94 -34.10 -35.78
N ALA A 271 -11.28 -35.07 -35.14
CA ALA A 271 -10.28 -35.98 -35.70
C ALA A 271 -9.31 -36.42 -34.59
N ASP A 272 -9.58 -37.61 -34.05
CA ASP A 272 -8.61 -38.46 -33.38
C ASP A 272 -8.15 -39.55 -34.38
N ASP A 273 -6.98 -40.12 -34.12
CA ASP A 273 -6.32 -41.28 -34.72
C ASP A 273 -5.61 -41.14 -36.09
N THR A 274 -4.27 -41.01 -36.07
CA THR A 274 -3.36 -42.15 -36.37
C THR A 274 -1.87 -41.90 -36.09
N LYS A 275 -1.19 -43.02 -35.82
CA LYS A 275 0.16 -43.31 -35.28
C LYS A 275 1.41 -42.68 -35.93
N SER A 276 2.41 -42.56 -35.03
CA SER A 276 3.88 -42.48 -35.17
C SER A 276 4.54 -43.36 -36.24
N GLU A 277 5.60 -42.84 -36.88
CA GLU A 277 6.89 -43.53 -37.12
C GLU A 277 8.02 -42.54 -37.52
N ASN A 278 9.27 -43.00 -37.36
CA ASN A 278 10.53 -42.27 -37.16
C ASN A 278 11.41 -42.18 -38.43
N ASP A 279 12.53 -41.45 -38.31
CA ASP A 279 13.82 -41.53 -39.04
C ASP A 279 14.19 -40.50 -40.13
N GLY A 280 15.39 -39.92 -39.98
CA GLY A 280 16.36 -39.81 -41.09
C GLY A 280 16.79 -38.42 -41.62
N ASP A 281 17.78 -37.80 -40.95
CA ASP A 281 19.08 -37.35 -41.48
C ASP A 281 19.27 -36.39 -42.72
N LEU A 282 20.16 -35.39 -42.52
CA LEU A 282 21.14 -34.69 -43.42
C LEU A 282 20.77 -34.39 -44.91
N SER A 283 20.99 -33.22 -45.55
CA SER A 283 22.09 -32.23 -45.49
C SER A 283 21.95 -31.15 -46.62
N THR A 284 22.66 -30.00 -46.47
CA THR A 284 23.22 -29.05 -47.51
C THR A 284 22.24 -28.21 -48.36
N GLU A 285 22.40 -26.91 -48.68
CA GLU A 285 23.52 -25.99 -49.02
C GLU A 285 23.23 -24.56 -48.42
N GLN A 286 24.16 -23.78 -47.85
CA GLN A 286 25.20 -22.89 -48.45
C GLN A 286 24.70 -21.93 -49.56
N ALA A 287 25.06 -20.64 -49.68
CA ALA A 287 25.91 -19.70 -48.94
C ALA A 287 25.74 -18.26 -49.50
N ALA A 288 26.48 -17.32 -48.90
CA ALA A 288 26.80 -15.92 -49.27
C ALA A 288 25.90 -14.83 -48.64
N GLY A 289 26.36 -13.89 -47.80
CA GLY A 289 27.72 -13.44 -47.47
C GLY A 289 27.87 -11.96 -47.83
N ASP A 290 28.03 -11.06 -46.85
CA ASP A 290 29.18 -10.15 -46.80
C ASP A 290 29.21 -9.27 -45.56
N ALA A 291 30.45 -9.01 -45.13
CA ALA A 291 30.88 -8.50 -43.85
C ALA A 291 31.31 -7.02 -43.88
N LEU A 292 31.43 -6.46 -42.68
CA LEU A 292 32.10 -5.20 -42.31
C LEU A 292 33.55 -5.09 -42.81
N PRO A 293 34.14 -3.89 -42.71
CA PRO A 293 35.50 -3.80 -42.19
C PRO A 293 35.68 -2.80 -41.02
N ALA A 294 36.57 -3.18 -40.10
CA ALA A 294 37.30 -2.33 -39.14
C ALA A 294 38.60 -1.80 -39.83
N GLN A 295 39.45 -0.87 -39.36
CA GLN A 295 39.96 -0.49 -38.04
C GLN A 295 40.54 0.95 -38.12
N ASP A 296 40.71 1.65 -36.99
CA ASP A 296 42.02 2.10 -36.45
C ASP A 296 41.90 3.11 -35.29
N THR A 297 42.79 2.94 -34.30
CA THR A 297 43.00 3.75 -33.06
C THR A 297 44.26 4.65 -33.27
N PRO A 298 44.69 5.64 -32.42
CA PRO A 298 44.84 5.58 -30.96
C PRO A 298 44.62 6.88 -30.13
N SER A 299 44.63 6.70 -28.79
CA SER A 299 44.60 7.68 -27.69
C SER A 299 45.93 8.48 -27.57
N PRO A 300 46.01 9.58 -26.77
CA PRO A 300 46.37 9.43 -25.34
C PRO A 300 45.75 10.47 -24.36
N GLY A 301 45.57 10.06 -23.08
CA GLY A 301 45.52 10.97 -21.90
C GLY A 301 46.94 11.43 -21.48
N PRO A 302 47.21 12.03 -20.31
CA PRO A 302 46.45 11.98 -19.03
C PRO A 302 46.38 13.31 -18.23
N GLY A 303 45.67 13.33 -17.09
CA GLY A 303 45.80 14.42 -16.11
C GLY A 303 44.81 14.39 -14.94
N GLU A 304 45.12 13.59 -13.92
CA GLU A 304 44.62 13.75 -12.54
C GLU A 304 45.78 14.25 -11.67
N PRO A 305 45.52 15.09 -10.64
CA PRO A 305 46.06 14.70 -9.34
C PRO A 305 45.19 15.06 -8.12
N ALA A 306 45.02 14.05 -7.26
CA ALA A 306 45.42 14.00 -5.84
C ALA A 306 44.64 14.77 -4.75
N ALA A 307 44.08 13.98 -3.81
CA ALA A 307 43.85 14.32 -2.41
C ALA A 307 45.10 14.08 -1.55
N PRO A 308 45.26 14.81 -0.41
CA PRO A 308 45.84 14.21 0.80
C PRO A 308 45.29 14.84 2.13
N PRO A 309 45.74 14.45 3.34
CA PRO A 309 45.62 13.13 3.98
C PRO A 309 45.13 13.20 5.46
N GLU A 310 44.73 12.06 6.05
CA GLU A 310 44.52 11.89 7.50
C GLU A 310 45.85 11.84 8.29
N PRO A 311 45.88 12.31 9.56
CA PRO A 311 47.00 12.06 10.47
C PRO A 311 46.83 10.85 11.40
N LYS A 312 48.00 10.34 11.81
CA LYS A 312 48.32 9.03 12.38
C LYS A 312 47.99 8.84 13.88
N LYS A 313 47.98 7.56 14.24
CA LYS A 313 48.00 6.92 15.56
C LYS A 313 48.96 7.55 16.59
N SER A 314 48.47 7.61 17.83
CA SER A 314 49.20 7.54 19.12
C SER A 314 48.31 6.66 20.03
N GLY A 315 48.74 5.73 20.87
CA GLY A 315 50.01 5.38 21.46
C GLY A 315 49.68 4.70 22.80
N ASN A 316 50.02 3.41 22.93
CA ASN A 316 50.16 2.58 24.15
C ASN A 316 49.38 2.90 25.45
N GLY A 317 48.60 1.90 25.89
CA GLY A 317 48.24 1.65 27.29
C GLY A 317 48.12 0.15 27.56
N ARG A 318 49.21 -0.47 28.05
CA ARG A 318 49.34 -1.89 28.40
C ARG A 318 49.01 -2.08 29.88
N ARG A 319 48.18 -3.09 30.23
CA ARG A 319 48.01 -3.83 31.52
C ARG A 319 46.51 -4.10 31.74
N LYS A 320 45.99 -5.27 32.13
CA LYS A 320 46.55 -6.53 32.65
C LYS A 320 45.58 -7.67 32.31
N LYS A 321 46.15 -8.86 32.12
CA LYS A 321 45.53 -10.18 32.06
C LYS A 321 44.80 -10.45 33.39
N ALA A 322 43.55 -10.89 33.34
CA ALA A 322 42.87 -11.56 34.44
C ALA A 322 42.15 -12.79 33.88
N GLU A 323 42.38 -13.91 34.54
CA GLU A 323 41.98 -15.25 34.16
C GLU A 323 40.47 -15.48 34.27
N SER A 324 40.00 -16.41 33.45
CA SER A 324 38.66 -16.99 33.48
C SER A 324 38.40 -17.77 34.77
N PRO A 325 37.17 -17.75 35.27
CA PRO A 325 36.56 -18.95 35.82
C PRO A 325 35.57 -19.50 34.79
N LYS A 326 35.81 -20.75 34.40
CA LYS A 326 34.80 -21.63 33.82
C LYS A 326 33.73 -21.82 34.89
N ASP A 327 32.48 -21.51 34.59
CA ASP A 327 31.33 -22.18 35.18
C ASP A 327 30.18 -22.12 34.18
N GLY A 328 29.55 -23.28 34.01
CA GLY A 328 28.68 -23.59 32.87
C GLY A 328 27.40 -22.77 32.83
N LEU A 329 26.92 -22.59 31.60
CA LEU A 329 25.52 -22.26 31.37
C LEU A 329 24.64 -23.28 32.10
N PRO A 330 23.68 -22.88 32.95
CA PRO A 330 22.54 -23.74 33.20
C PRO A 330 21.71 -23.77 31.91
N ALA A 331 21.61 -24.98 31.35
CA ALA A 331 20.66 -25.31 30.31
C ALA A 331 19.26 -24.83 30.70
N ASN A 332 18.58 -24.19 29.76
CA ASN A 332 17.16 -23.85 29.86
C ASN A 332 16.38 -25.15 30.15
N PRO A 333 15.81 -25.35 31.36
CA PRO A 333 15.05 -26.54 31.65
C PRO A 333 13.61 -26.33 31.17
N THR A 334 13.09 -27.39 30.54
CA THR A 334 11.72 -27.54 30.03
C THR A 334 11.49 -26.89 28.65
N ALA A 335 11.90 -27.60 27.61
CA ALA A 335 11.04 -27.71 26.44
C ALA A 335 9.71 -28.29 26.95
N GLU A 336 8.72 -27.43 27.13
CA GLU A 336 7.35 -27.86 27.37
C GLU A 336 6.95 -28.76 26.20
N ALA A 337 6.39 -29.93 26.52
CA ALA A 337 5.80 -30.79 25.50
C ALA A 337 4.78 -29.95 24.70
N PRO A 338 4.68 -30.10 23.37
CA PRO A 338 3.69 -29.36 22.62
C PRO A 338 2.32 -29.61 23.26
N LEU A 339 1.68 -28.53 23.72
CA LEU A 339 0.28 -28.55 24.12
C LEU A 339 -0.46 -29.28 22.99
N TYR A 340 -1.28 -30.27 23.34
CA TYR A 340 -2.02 -31.11 22.39
C TYR A 340 -1.18 -32.12 21.58
N SER A 341 -0.15 -32.73 22.18
CA SER A 341 0.67 -33.79 21.54
C SER A 341 -0.11 -35.01 21.00
N GLY A 342 -1.38 -35.18 21.37
CA GLY A 342 -2.30 -36.21 20.85
C GLY A 342 -3.10 -35.80 19.60
N PHE A 343 -2.98 -34.55 19.15
CA PHE A 343 -3.65 -34.03 17.97
C PHE A 343 -2.75 -34.18 16.74
N SER A 344 -3.37 -34.25 15.58
CA SER A 344 -2.71 -34.06 14.29
C SER A 344 -2.03 -32.69 14.24
N MET A 345 -0.98 -32.53 13.41
CA MET A 345 -0.32 -31.22 13.27
C MET A 345 -1.28 -30.11 12.84
N GLN A 346 -2.32 -30.47 12.08
CA GLN A 346 -3.37 -29.53 11.66
C GLN A 346 -4.29 -29.15 12.82
N GLY A 347 -4.62 -30.11 13.71
CA GLY A 347 -5.37 -29.85 14.95
C GLY A 347 -4.59 -29.01 15.96
N GLN A 348 -3.28 -29.25 16.11
CA GLN A 348 -2.39 -28.46 16.96
C GLN A 348 -2.29 -27.01 16.48
N ALA A 349 -2.07 -26.82 15.17
CA ALA A 349 -2.02 -25.49 14.57
C ALA A 349 -3.34 -24.73 14.74
N LEU A 350 -4.47 -25.41 14.55
CA LEU A 350 -5.79 -24.79 14.68
C LEU A 350 -6.12 -24.40 16.13
N MET A 351 -5.73 -25.21 17.11
CA MET A 351 -5.86 -24.88 18.53
C MET A 351 -5.00 -23.68 18.93
N GLN A 352 -3.76 -23.61 18.45
CA GLN A 352 -2.90 -22.46 18.71
C GLN A 352 -3.47 -21.17 18.08
N GLU A 353 -3.95 -21.23 16.83
CA GLU A 353 -4.60 -20.10 16.16
C GLU A 353 -5.90 -19.67 16.87
N LEU A 354 -6.62 -20.61 17.51
CA LEU A 354 -7.82 -20.33 18.31
C LEU A 354 -7.45 -19.57 19.60
N GLU A 355 -6.39 -19.98 20.30
CA GLU A 355 -5.94 -19.34 21.55
C GLU A 355 -5.31 -17.95 21.32
N ASP A 356 -4.69 -17.73 20.16
CA ASP A 356 -4.07 -16.45 19.79
C ASP A 356 -5.09 -15.44 19.22
N THR A 357 -6.34 -15.87 18.99
CA THR A 357 -7.42 -15.07 18.38
C THR A 357 -8.25 -14.32 19.42
N ALA A 358 -8.51 -13.04 19.17
CA ALA A 358 -9.44 -12.24 19.98
C ALA A 358 -10.89 -12.19 19.42
N ASP A 359 -11.10 -12.60 18.16
CA ASP A 359 -12.40 -12.61 17.48
C ASP A 359 -12.72 -14.01 16.94
N LEU A 360 -13.48 -14.77 17.73
CA LEU A 360 -13.90 -16.13 17.40
C LEU A 360 -14.75 -16.20 16.12
N GLY A 361 -15.49 -15.13 15.78
CA GLY A 361 -16.32 -15.09 14.58
C GLY A 361 -15.48 -15.08 13.30
N VAL A 362 -14.44 -14.25 13.26
CA VAL A 362 -13.49 -14.19 12.14
C VAL A 362 -12.65 -15.47 12.06
N PHE A 363 -12.24 -16.01 13.21
CA PHE A 363 -11.51 -17.29 13.26
C PHE A 363 -12.32 -18.42 12.62
N TRP A 364 -13.60 -18.54 12.95
CA TRP A 364 -14.44 -19.57 12.36
C TRP A 364 -14.72 -19.34 10.87
N GLU A 365 -14.89 -18.09 10.41
CA GLU A 365 -15.08 -17.78 8.99
C GLU A 365 -13.87 -18.23 8.14
N ILE A 366 -12.65 -18.15 8.70
CA ILE A 366 -11.41 -18.52 8.00
C ILE A 366 -11.11 -20.01 8.10
N ASN A 367 -11.38 -20.64 9.25
CA ASN A 367 -10.89 -21.98 9.56
C ASN A 367 -11.96 -23.09 9.52
N MET A 368 -13.19 -22.79 9.07
CA MET A 368 -14.28 -23.78 9.06
C MET A 368 -13.96 -25.05 8.26
N GLU A 369 -13.29 -24.90 7.11
CA GLU A 369 -12.87 -26.04 6.29
C GLU A 369 -11.79 -26.89 6.98
N ARG A 370 -10.84 -26.23 7.68
CA ARG A 370 -9.77 -26.91 8.43
C ARG A 370 -10.37 -27.69 9.60
N LYS A 371 -11.29 -27.09 10.35
CA LYS A 371 -12.03 -27.76 11.43
C LYS A 371 -12.75 -28.99 10.91
N ASN A 372 -13.50 -28.87 9.81
CA ASN A 372 -14.25 -29.97 9.23
C ASN A 372 -13.35 -31.14 8.75
N SER A 373 -12.08 -30.87 8.44
CA SER A 373 -11.10 -31.90 8.05
C SER A 373 -10.47 -32.68 9.21
N LEU A 374 -10.67 -32.25 10.46
CA LEU A 374 -10.10 -32.91 11.65
C LEU A 374 -10.93 -34.12 12.11
N SER A 375 -10.33 -34.96 12.95
CA SER A 375 -11.04 -36.08 13.56
C SER A 375 -12.10 -35.58 14.55
N GLU A 376 -13.15 -36.39 14.77
CA GLU A 376 -14.25 -36.05 15.67
C GLU A 376 -13.80 -35.68 17.11
N PRO A 377 -12.82 -36.38 17.72
CA PRO A 377 -12.29 -36.00 19.03
C PRO A 377 -11.59 -34.63 19.03
N GLU A 378 -10.85 -34.29 17.98
CA GLU A 378 -10.16 -33.00 17.88
C GLU A 378 -11.15 -31.85 17.67
N ARG A 379 -12.16 -32.05 16.81
CA ARG A 379 -13.22 -31.04 16.59
C ARG A 379 -13.94 -30.71 17.89
N ASN A 380 -14.36 -31.72 18.65
CA ASN A 380 -15.06 -31.53 19.90
C ASN A 380 -14.21 -30.79 20.95
N ALA A 381 -12.90 -31.05 20.98
CA ALA A 381 -12.00 -30.36 21.91
C ALA A 381 -11.76 -28.89 21.51
N ILE A 382 -11.70 -28.59 20.21
CA ILE A 382 -11.61 -27.21 19.70
C ILE A 382 -12.91 -26.45 19.98
N ASP A 383 -14.07 -27.11 19.81
CA ASP A 383 -15.38 -26.54 20.13
C ASP A 383 -15.49 -26.18 21.61
N GLN A 384 -15.15 -27.13 22.49
CA GLN A 384 -15.16 -26.90 23.93
C GLN A 384 -14.23 -25.74 24.32
N ARG A 385 -13.06 -25.64 23.69
CA ARG A 385 -12.11 -24.55 23.96
C ARG A 385 -12.61 -23.19 23.45
N SER A 386 -13.27 -23.16 22.30
CA SER A 386 -13.90 -21.96 21.76
C SER A 386 -14.97 -21.43 22.72
N ASP A 387 -15.81 -22.32 23.25
CA ASP A 387 -16.85 -21.97 24.22
C ASP A 387 -16.25 -21.42 25.53
N GLU A 388 -15.17 -22.02 26.04
CA GLU A 388 -14.45 -21.53 27.22
C GLU A 388 -13.88 -20.11 27.03
N ILE A 389 -13.33 -19.81 25.85
CA ILE A 389 -12.79 -18.49 25.52
C ILE A 389 -13.93 -17.45 25.43
N GLU A 390 -15.08 -17.83 24.87
CA GLU A 390 -16.25 -16.96 24.76
C GLU A 390 -16.88 -16.65 26.13
N GLU A 391 -16.88 -17.63 27.06
CA GLU A 391 -17.30 -17.42 28.44
C GLU A 391 -16.33 -16.51 29.22
N GLN A 392 -15.02 -16.64 29.01
CA GLN A 392 -14.01 -15.79 29.66
C GLN A 392 -13.98 -14.34 29.14
N GLY A 393 -14.37 -14.11 27.89
CA GLY A 393 -14.48 -12.76 27.31
C GLY A 393 -15.74 -11.99 27.73
N ASN A 394 -16.75 -12.68 28.27
CA ASN A 394 -18.03 -12.09 28.72
C ASN A 394 -18.14 -11.90 30.25
N ALA A 395 -17.14 -12.34 31.02
CA ALA A 395 -17.01 -12.14 32.47
C ALA A 395 -16.11 -10.92 32.78
#